data_AF-A0A920IA36-F1
#
_entry.id   AF-A0A920IA36-F1
#
_cell.length_a   1.000
_cell.length_b   1.000
_cell.length_c   1.000
_cell.angle_alpha   90.00
_cell.angle_beta   90.00
_cell.angle_gamma   90.00
#
_symmetry.space_group_name_H-M   'P 1'
#
loop_
_entity.id
_entity.type
_entity.pdbx_description
1 polymer ?
#
loop_
_entity_poly.entity_id
_entity_poly.type
_entity_poly.pdbx_seq_one_letter_code
_entity_poly.pdbx_strand_id
1 'polypeptide(L)'
;MNKILKGAVISIASVFIAGSAFAGGHDSCGDITIAEMDWASAEFMANVDKIILEEGYGCNVELVPGATMTTFASMDTKGVPDVAPELWANAVQTPLAKAESEGRLFHAKRCANYRCR
;
A
#
# COMPACT_ATOMS: atom_id res chain seq x y z
N MET A 1 26.49 43.42 5.89
CA MET A 1 25.45 42.60 6.57
C MET A 1 24.28 42.18 5.67
N ASN A 2 23.79 42.99 4.72
CA ASN A 2 22.63 42.62 3.86
C ASN A 2 22.84 41.48 2.85
N LYS A 3 24.08 41.01 2.61
CA LYS A 3 24.35 39.90 1.68
C LYS A 3 24.24 38.51 2.33
N ILE A 4 24.54 38.42 3.64
CA ILE A 4 24.43 37.16 4.41
C ILE A 4 22.96 36.87 4.76
N LEU A 5 22.18 37.92 5.01
CA LEU A 5 20.73 37.79 5.27
C LEU A 5 19.94 37.25 4.06
N LYS A 6 20.37 37.55 2.82
CA LYS A 6 19.71 37.07 1.59
C LYS A 6 20.00 35.59 1.31
N GLY A 7 21.17 35.08 1.70
CA GLY A 7 21.54 33.67 1.51
C GLY A 7 20.80 32.73 2.47
N ALA A 8 20.59 33.16 3.72
CA ALA A 8 19.90 32.35 4.73
C ALA A 8 18.41 32.12 4.40
N VAL A 9 17.75 33.12 3.78
CA VAL A 9 16.32 33.02 3.40
C VAL A 9 16.12 32.05 2.22
N ILE A 10 17.08 31.95 1.30
CA ILE A 10 17.01 31.03 0.15
C ILE A 10 17.18 29.58 0.59
N SER A 11 18.03 29.30 1.59
CA SER A 11 18.27 27.94 2.08
C SER A 11 17.15 27.37 2.96
N ILE A 12 16.32 28.22 3.58
CA ILE A 12 15.17 27.77 4.39
C ILE A 12 13.97 27.47 3.48
N ALA A 13 13.78 28.25 2.40
CA ALA A 13 12.70 28.02 1.45
C ALA A 13 12.84 26.68 0.69
N SER A 14 14.05 26.23 0.41
CA SER A 14 14.31 24.96 -0.29
C SER A 14 14.04 23.71 0.56
N VAL A 15 14.04 23.82 1.90
CA VAL A 15 13.65 22.71 2.79
C VAL A 15 12.13 22.54 2.85
N PHE A 16 11.36 23.63 2.77
CA PHE A 16 9.89 23.57 2.76
C PHE A 16 9.32 23.05 1.44
N ILE A 17 9.94 23.36 0.30
CA ILE A 17 9.46 22.90 -1.02
C ILE A 17 9.65 21.38 -1.19
N ALA A 18 10.65 20.78 -0.54
CA ALA A 18 10.86 19.33 -0.56
C ALA A 18 9.76 18.55 0.20
N GLY A 19 9.10 19.14 1.19
CA GLY A 19 7.99 18.53 1.93
C GLY A 19 6.67 18.49 1.14
N SER A 20 6.45 19.46 0.25
CA SER A 20 5.25 19.54 -0.59
C SER A 20 5.22 18.55 -1.77
N ALA A 21 6.34 17.87 -2.08
CA ALA A 21 6.40 16.93 -3.19
C ALA A 21 5.67 15.60 -2.93
N PHE A 22 5.27 15.32 -1.68
CA PHE A 22 4.45 14.16 -1.32
C PHE A 22 2.93 14.46 -1.35
N ALA A 23 2.52 15.70 -1.60
CA ALA A 23 1.10 16.08 -1.72
C ALA A 23 0.54 15.82 -3.14
N GLY A 24 1.08 14.81 -3.83
CA GLY A 24 0.61 14.41 -5.15
C GLY A 24 -0.59 13.48 -5.05
N GLY A 25 -1.79 14.01 -5.33
CA GLY A 25 -3.00 13.21 -5.55
C GLY A 25 -4.00 13.25 -4.39
N HIS A 26 -4.56 14.42 -4.11
CA HIS A 26 -5.68 14.59 -3.18
C HIS A 26 -7.05 14.39 -3.88
N ASP A 27 -7.08 13.56 -4.93
CA ASP A 27 -8.33 12.94 -5.37
C ASP A 27 -8.51 11.73 -4.46
N SER A 28 -9.61 11.67 -3.70
CA SER A 28 -9.85 10.60 -2.72
C SER A 28 -9.54 9.24 -3.33
N CYS A 29 -8.56 8.53 -2.75
CA CYS A 29 -8.09 7.21 -3.18
C CYS A 29 -9.22 6.19 -3.43
N GLY A 30 -10.38 6.40 -2.81
CA GLY A 30 -11.57 5.59 -2.96
C GLY A 30 -11.74 4.61 -1.81
N ASP A 31 -12.63 3.64 -2.00
CA ASP A 31 -12.87 2.57 -1.04
C ASP A 31 -11.86 1.43 -1.27
N ILE A 32 -11.16 1.02 -0.20
CA ILE A 32 -10.19 -0.07 -0.21
C ILE A 32 -10.55 -1.07 0.89
N THR A 33 -10.53 -2.35 0.56
CA THR A 33 -10.73 -3.45 1.49
C THR A 33 -9.41 -4.18 1.75
N ILE A 34 -9.08 -4.40 3.03
CA ILE A 34 -7.84 -5.06 3.44
C ILE A 34 -8.17 -6.30 4.26
N ALA A 35 -7.51 -7.43 3.96
CA ALA A 35 -7.62 -8.64 4.76
C ALA A 35 -6.94 -8.45 6.13
N GLU A 36 -7.71 -8.55 7.21
CA GLU A 36 -7.20 -8.71 8.57
C GLU A 36 -7.15 -10.20 8.91
N MET A 37 -5.96 -10.79 8.83
CA MET A 37 -5.82 -12.23 9.05
C MET A 37 -5.85 -12.60 10.53
N ASP A 38 -6.12 -13.87 10.84
CA ASP A 38 -6.27 -14.41 12.19
C ASP A 38 -4.96 -14.59 13.00
N TRP A 39 -3.87 -13.92 12.61
CA TRP A 39 -2.60 -13.92 13.34
C TRP A 39 -2.02 -12.51 13.52
N ALA A 40 -1.36 -12.32 14.66
CA ALA A 40 -1.02 -10.99 15.18
C ALA A 40 -0.13 -10.13 14.26
N SER A 41 0.80 -10.74 13.51
CA SER A 41 1.66 -9.96 12.60
C SER A 41 0.88 -9.41 11.40
N ALA A 42 -0.08 -10.16 10.87
CA ALA A 42 -0.92 -9.72 9.78
C ALA A 42 -1.96 -8.69 10.24
N GLU A 43 -2.56 -8.91 11.42
CA GLU A 43 -3.46 -7.95 12.04
C GLU A 43 -2.76 -6.60 12.23
N PHE A 44 -1.54 -6.62 12.76
CA PHE A 44 -0.71 -5.43 12.92
C PHE A 44 -0.47 -4.72 11.57
N MET A 45 -0.06 -5.46 10.53
CA MET A 45 0.19 -4.84 9.22
C MET A 45 -1.07 -4.29 8.56
N ALA A 46 -2.21 -4.99 8.67
CA ALA A 46 -3.49 -4.49 8.16
C ALA A 46 -3.89 -3.16 8.81
N ASN A 47 -3.69 -3.03 10.12
CA ASN A 47 -3.99 -1.79 10.85
C ASN A 47 -3.00 -0.67 10.52
N VAL A 48 -1.71 -0.97 10.31
CA VAL A 48 -0.72 0.02 9.85
C VAL A 48 -1.04 0.51 8.44
N ASP A 49 -1.35 -0.40 7.51
CA ASP A 49 -1.70 -0.05 6.13
C ASP A 49 -2.97 0.80 6.08
N LYS A 50 -3.98 0.47 6.89
CA LYS A 50 -5.19 1.29 7.07
C LYS A 50 -4.86 2.73 7.46
N ILE A 51 -4.03 2.94 8.49
CA ILE A 51 -3.63 4.28 8.94
C ILE A 51 -2.92 5.04 7.82
N ILE A 52 -1.99 4.39 7.11
CA ILE A 52 -1.26 5.02 6.02
C ILE A 52 -2.20 5.44 4.89
N LEU A 53 -3.13 4.58 4.51
CA LEU A 53 -4.06 4.83 3.41
C LEU A 53 -5.12 5.88 3.77
N GLU A 54 -5.64 5.87 5.00
CA GLU A 54 -6.60 6.88 5.47
C GLU A 54 -5.94 8.24 5.68
N GLU A 55 -4.86 8.30 6.46
CA GLU A 55 -4.23 9.57 6.86
C GLU A 55 -3.26 10.11 5.81
N GLY A 56 -2.61 9.23 5.04
CA GLY A 56 -1.61 9.60 4.05
C GLY A 56 -2.15 9.78 2.64
N TYR A 57 -3.21 9.05 2.28
CA TYR A 57 -3.75 9.02 0.92
C TYR A 57 -5.25 9.35 0.83
N GLY A 58 -5.95 9.56 1.94
CA GLY A 58 -7.37 9.88 1.96
C GLY A 58 -8.27 8.77 1.40
N CYS A 59 -7.85 7.50 1.51
CA CYS A 59 -8.67 6.34 1.20
C CYS A 59 -9.74 6.14 2.29
N ASN A 60 -10.87 5.51 1.95
CA ASN A 60 -11.78 4.91 2.92
C ASN A 60 -11.45 3.42 3.03
N VAL A 61 -11.01 2.96 4.21
CA VAL A 61 -10.47 1.60 4.36
C VAL A 61 -11.33 0.73 5.27
N GLU A 62 -11.81 -0.40 4.74
CA GLU A 62 -12.49 -1.44 5.51
C GLU A 62 -11.57 -2.63 5.75
N LEU A 63 -11.46 -3.06 7.02
CA LEU A 63 -10.79 -4.32 7.37
C LEU A 63 -11.79 -5.46 7.29
N VAL A 64 -11.45 -6.52 6.57
CA VAL A 64 -12.28 -7.71 6.38
C VAL A 64 -11.59 -8.89 7.07
N PRO A 65 -12.27 -9.59 7.99
CA PRO A 65 -11.72 -10.78 8.63
C PRO A 65 -11.30 -11.82 7.59
N GLY A 66 -10.08 -12.33 7.72
CA GLY A 66 -9.45 -13.19 6.74
C GLY A 66 -8.69 -14.37 7.35
N ALA A 67 -8.38 -15.33 6.50
CA ALA A 67 -7.43 -16.41 6.76
C ALA A 67 -6.82 -16.83 5.42
N THR A 68 -5.67 -17.52 5.44
CA THR A 68 -4.89 -17.81 4.22
C THR A 68 -5.73 -18.31 3.04
N MET A 69 -6.50 -19.39 3.23
CA MET A 69 -7.24 -20.02 2.13
C MET A 69 -8.51 -19.27 1.72
N THR A 70 -9.22 -18.70 2.69
CA THR A 70 -10.48 -17.97 2.45
C THR A 70 -10.22 -16.64 1.77
N THR A 71 -9.21 -15.90 2.25
CA THR A 71 -8.77 -14.64 1.63
C THR A 71 -8.28 -14.90 0.22
N PHE A 72 -7.35 -15.85 0.01
CA PHE A 72 -6.83 -16.13 -1.32
C PHE A 72 -7.94 -16.51 -2.31
N ALA A 73 -8.84 -17.44 -1.93
CA ALA A 73 -9.93 -17.86 -2.80
C ALA A 73 -10.89 -16.71 -3.14
N SER A 74 -11.17 -15.84 -2.16
CA SER A 74 -12.01 -14.65 -2.39
C SER A 74 -11.33 -13.67 -3.34
N MET A 75 -10.05 -13.36 -3.13
CA MET A 75 -9.30 -12.48 -4.04
C MET A 75 -9.24 -13.07 -5.45
N ASP A 76 -8.94 -14.37 -5.57
CA ASP A 76 -8.77 -15.08 -6.85
C ASP A 76 -10.06 -15.09 -7.69
N THR A 77 -11.22 -15.20 -7.04
CA THR A 77 -12.51 -15.39 -7.72
C THR A 77 -13.41 -14.16 -7.75
N LYS A 78 -13.30 -13.28 -6.75
CA LYS A 78 -14.16 -12.10 -6.57
C LYS A 78 -13.40 -10.79 -6.66
N GLY A 79 -12.07 -10.82 -6.62
CA GLY A 79 -11.23 -9.61 -6.62
C GLY A 79 -11.26 -8.83 -5.29
N VAL A 80 -11.76 -9.43 -4.21
CA VAL A 80 -11.83 -8.81 -2.88
C VAL A 80 -11.35 -9.78 -1.78
N PRO A 81 -10.69 -9.31 -0.71
CA PRO A 81 -10.29 -7.92 -0.46
C PRO A 81 -9.22 -7.44 -1.44
N ASP A 82 -9.06 -6.12 -1.58
CA ASP A 82 -8.10 -5.51 -2.52
C ASP A 82 -6.66 -5.83 -2.14
N VAL A 83 -6.37 -5.90 -0.84
CA VAL A 83 -5.03 -6.14 -0.30
C VAL A 83 -5.03 -7.24 0.76
N ALA A 84 -4.05 -8.12 0.69
CA ALA A 84 -3.70 -9.07 1.76
C ALA A 84 -2.28 -8.75 2.25
N PRO A 85 -2.13 -7.92 3.32
CA PRO A 85 -0.84 -7.36 3.76
C PRO A 85 0.19 -8.43 4.11
N GLU A 86 -0.26 -9.55 4.66
CA GLU A 86 0.56 -10.73 4.88
C GLU A 86 -0.11 -11.97 4.30
N LEU A 87 0.31 -12.38 3.11
CA LEU A 87 -0.03 -13.69 2.57
C LEU A 87 1.25 -14.46 2.24
N TRP A 88 1.42 -15.59 2.91
CA TRP A 88 2.60 -16.41 2.76
C TRP A 88 2.51 -17.20 1.46
N ALA A 89 3.19 -16.72 0.42
CA ALA A 89 3.12 -17.29 -0.93
C ALA A 89 3.40 -18.80 -0.97
N ASN A 90 4.19 -19.34 -0.04
CA ASN A 90 4.44 -20.77 0.08
C ASN A 90 3.18 -21.62 0.33
N ALA A 91 2.14 -21.05 0.96
CA ALA A 91 0.89 -21.75 1.22
C ALA A 91 0.01 -21.88 -0.04
N VAL A 92 0.22 -21.02 -1.04
CA VAL A 92 -0.64 -20.90 -2.23
C VAL A 92 0.16 -20.84 -3.54
N GLN A 93 1.39 -21.38 -3.59
CA GLN A 93 2.31 -21.17 -4.72
C GLN A 93 1.71 -21.50 -6.08
N THR A 94 1.18 -22.71 -6.23
CA THR A 94 0.62 -23.19 -7.51
C THR A 94 -0.59 -22.36 -7.95
N PRO A 95 -1.64 -22.15 -7.12
CA PRO A 95 -2.76 -21.32 -7.53
C PRO A 95 -2.38 -19.84 -7.70
N LEU A 96 -1.46 -19.29 -6.88
CA LEU A 96 -0.97 -17.92 -7.02
C LEU A 96 -0.25 -17.71 -8.36
N ALA A 97 0.67 -18.62 -8.74
CA ALA A 97 1.38 -18.52 -10.00
C ALA A 97 0.42 -18.55 -11.22
N LYS A 98 -0.64 -19.36 -11.13
CA LYS A 98 -1.71 -19.37 -12.15
C LYS A 98 -2.44 -18.02 -12.18
N ALA A 99 -2.86 -17.51 -11.04
CA ALA A 99 -3.56 -16.23 -10.93
C ALA A 99 -2.73 -15.05 -11.44
N GLU A 100 -1.42 -15.03 -11.16
CA GLU A 100 -0.46 -14.06 -11.69
C GLU A 100 -0.33 -14.16 -13.21
N SER A 101 -0.22 -15.37 -13.77
CA SER A 101 -0.12 -15.58 -15.22
C SER A 101 -1.37 -15.13 -15.99
N GLU A 102 -2.53 -15.19 -15.32
CA GLU A 102 -3.82 -14.75 -15.84
C GLU A 102 -4.11 -13.28 -15.52
N GLY A 103 -3.21 -12.59 -14.81
CA GLY A 103 -3.34 -11.18 -14.43
C GLY A 103 -4.48 -10.90 -13.43
N ARG A 104 -4.93 -11.94 -12.71
CA ARG A 104 -6.04 -11.84 -11.74
C ARG A 104 -5.58 -11.42 -10.36
N LEU A 105 -4.37 -11.83 -9.98
CA LEU A 105 -3.73 -11.44 -8.73
C LEU A 105 -2.31 -10.97 -9.00
N PHE A 106 -1.86 -10.04 -8.16
CA PHE A 106 -0.50 -9.54 -8.15
C PHE A 106 0.05 -9.75 -6.76
N HIS A 107 1.22 -10.36 -6.66
CA HIS A 107 1.96 -10.44 -5.42
C HIS A 107 3.18 -9.52 -5.54
N ALA A 108 3.39 -8.66 -4.54
CA ALA A 108 4.46 -7.67 -4.56
C ALA A 108 5.85 -8.33 -4.43
N LYS A 109 6.42 -8.85 -5.53
CA LYS A 109 7.87 -9.08 -5.62
C LYS A 109 8.52 -7.77 -6.00
N ARG A 110 9.52 -7.40 -5.19
CA ARG A 110 10.59 -6.42 -5.48
C ARG A 110 10.45 -5.78 -6.87
N CYS A 111 9.95 -4.56 -6.91
CA CYS A 111 9.96 -3.76 -8.13
C CYS A 111 11.42 -3.66 -8.60
N ALA A 112 11.74 -4.31 -9.71
CA ALA A 112 12.99 -4.08 -10.41
C ALA A 112 12.72 -2.98 -11.45
N ASN A 113 13.47 -1.88 -11.39
CA ASN A 113 13.40 -0.78 -12.36
C ASN A 113 12.03 -0.08 -12.45
N TYR A 114 11.41 0.27 -11.32
CA TYR A 114 10.17 1.08 -11.26
C TYR A 114 8.98 0.51 -12.05
N ARG A 115 9.05 -0.76 -12.42
CA ARG A 115 7.94 -1.52 -13.00
C ARG A 115 7.60 -2.61 -12.01
N CYS A 116 6.72 -2.28 -11.08
CA CYS A 116 6.06 -3.29 -10.29
C CYS A 116 5.17 -4.05 -11.28
N ARG A 117 5.42 -5.35 -11.40
CA ARG A 117 4.67 -6.25 -12.26
C ARG A 117 4.07 -7.32 -11.39
#